data_AF-A0A7S0HF75-F1
#
_entry.id   AF-A0A7S0HF75-F1
#
_cell.length_a   1.000
_cell.length_b   1.000
_cell.length_c   1.000
_cell.angle_alpha   90.00
_cell.angle_beta   90.00
_cell.angle_gamma   90.00
#
_symmetry.space_group_name_H-M   'P 1'
#
loop_
_entity.id
_entity.type
_entity.pdbx_description
1 polymer ?
#
loop_
_entity_poly.entity_id
_entity_poly.type
_entity_poly.pdbx_seq_one_letter_code
_entity_poly.pdbx_strand_id
1 'polypeptide(L)'
;PPASFDGVVMADVLEHLLDLPLAIQQVRRVLRPGGVLVFDTINRSYQSYLLTIVLAQEAMGMVPPHTHDWRLYVKPHELGFLLQAHGFLCDTGHFRGMRPTLDPRQLSLPSSLTRLPSPP
;
A
#
# COMPACT_ATOMS: atom_id res chain seq x y z
N PRO A 1 5.70 1.80 27.19
CA PRO A 1 6.55 2.82 27.87
C PRO A 1 7.08 3.81 26.82
N PRO A 2 7.25 5.11 27.13
CA PRO A 2 7.78 6.09 26.19
C PRO A 2 9.28 5.87 25.93
N ALA A 3 9.75 6.24 24.73
CA ALA A 3 11.17 6.22 24.33
C ALA A 3 11.92 4.91 24.65
N SER A 4 11.27 3.76 24.41
CA SER A 4 11.76 2.44 24.84
C SER A 4 12.17 1.52 23.70
N PHE A 5 11.85 1.87 22.45
CA PHE A 5 12.09 1.00 21.30
C PHE A 5 13.03 1.65 20.28
N ASP A 6 13.93 0.83 19.75
CA ASP A 6 14.89 1.21 18.72
C ASP A 6 14.26 1.24 17.33
N GLY A 7 13.20 0.45 17.15
CA GLY A 7 12.42 0.43 15.94
C GLY A 7 10.98 -0.01 16.16
N VAL A 8 10.12 0.39 15.24
CA VAL A 8 8.72 -0.03 15.15
C VAL A 8 8.48 -0.49 13.72
N VAL A 9 7.80 -1.63 13.57
CA VAL A 9 7.35 -2.15 12.28
C VAL A 9 5.82 -2.12 12.26
N MET A 10 5.25 -1.53 11.22
CA MET A 10 3.82 -1.59 10.93
C MET A 10 3.62 -2.25 9.57
N ALA A 11 3.30 -3.54 9.56
CA ALA A 11 3.12 -4.32 8.35
C ALA A 11 1.62 -4.62 8.14
N ASP A 12 1.05 -4.23 7.00
CA ASP A 12 -0.35 -4.41 6.62
C ASP A 12 -1.34 -3.86 7.67
N VAL A 13 -1.03 -2.69 8.24
CA VAL A 13 -1.85 -2.08 9.31
C VAL A 13 -2.37 -0.69 8.94
N LEU A 14 -1.57 0.15 8.27
CA LEU A 14 -1.88 1.57 8.13
C LEU A 14 -3.20 1.84 7.41
N GLU A 15 -3.51 1.04 6.39
CA GLU A 15 -4.71 1.06 5.56
C GLU A 15 -5.99 0.62 6.29
N HIS A 16 -5.87 0.16 7.54
CA HIS A 16 -7.00 -0.24 8.38
C HIS A 16 -7.24 0.74 9.55
N LEU A 17 -6.41 1.77 9.70
CA LEU A 17 -6.51 2.71 10.81
C LEU A 17 -7.50 3.83 10.53
N LEU A 18 -8.47 4.00 11.44
CA LEU A 18 -9.43 5.11 11.40
C LEU A 18 -8.80 6.45 11.82
N ASP A 19 -7.81 6.40 12.72
CA ASP A 19 -7.07 7.57 13.21
C ASP A 19 -5.56 7.37 12.98
N LEU A 20 -5.16 7.57 11.72
CA LEU A 20 -3.77 7.47 11.31
C LEU A 20 -2.85 8.48 12.05
N PRO A 21 -3.24 9.76 12.25
CA PRO A 21 -2.43 10.70 13.03
C PRO A 21 -2.16 10.22 14.46
N LEU A 22 -3.18 9.76 15.18
CA LEU A 22 -3.00 9.23 16.53
C LEU A 22 -2.05 8.03 16.56
N ALA A 23 -2.17 7.11 15.59
CA ALA A 23 -1.28 5.98 15.50
C ALA A 23 0.19 6.41 15.28
N ILE A 24 0.44 7.32 14.35
CA ILE A 24 1.79 7.89 14.13
C ILE A 24 2.32 8.60 15.38
N GLN A 25 1.47 9.32 16.12
CA GLN A 25 1.83 9.92 17.40
C GLN A 25 2.23 8.86 18.44
N GLN A 26 1.51 7.75 18.52
CA GLN A 26 1.85 6.66 19.44
C GLN A 26 3.16 5.99 19.07
N VAL A 27 3.41 5.75 17.78
CA VAL A 27 4.69 5.25 17.29
C VAL A 27 5.82 6.20 17.69
N ARG A 28 5.64 7.50 17.46
CA ARG A 28 6.63 8.51 17.83
C ARG A 28 6.91 8.53 19.34
N ARG A 29 5.88 8.34 20.17
CA ARG A 29 5.99 8.32 21.63
C ARG A 29 6.83 7.15 22.14
N VAL A 30 6.69 5.98 21.53
CA VAL A 30 7.37 4.76 21.99
C VAL A 30 8.80 4.63 21.45
N LEU A 31 9.11 5.24 20.31
CA LEU A 31 10.45 5.27 19.73
C LEU A 31 11.42 6.12 20.57
N ARG A 32 12.64 5.58 20.78
CA ARG A 32 13.76 6.35 21.32
C ARG A 32 14.18 7.46 20.33
N PRO A 33 14.89 8.51 20.76
CA PRO A 33 15.57 9.41 19.83
C PRO A 33 16.47 8.63 18.85
N GLY A 34 16.31 8.87 17.56
CA GLY A 34 17.01 8.13 16.50
C GLY A 34 16.46 6.73 16.20
N GLY A 35 15.33 6.34 16.79
CA GLY A 35 14.65 5.10 16.43
C GLY A 35 13.99 5.15 15.05
N VAL A 36 13.76 3.97 14.46
CA VAL A 36 13.31 3.84 13.07
C VAL A 36 11.88 3.31 12.99
N LEU A 37 11.05 3.94 12.16
CA LEU A 37 9.77 3.36 11.74
C LEU A 37 9.95 2.71 10.36
N VAL A 38 9.60 1.42 10.26
CA VAL A 38 9.46 0.68 9.00
C VAL A 38 7.99 0.36 8.80
N PHE A 39 7.47 0.55 7.60
CA PHE A 39 6.10 0.23 7.28
C PHE A 39 5.95 -0.22 5.83
N ASP A 40 4.90 -0.99 5.58
CA ASP A 40 4.27 -1.09 4.28
C ASP A 40 2.79 -0.66 4.42
N THR A 41 2.18 -0.36 3.28
CA THR A 41 0.76 -0.04 3.17
C THR A 41 0.34 0.02 1.71
N ILE A 42 -0.94 -0.09 1.45
CA ILE A 42 -1.50 0.05 0.10
C ILE A 42 -1.71 1.54 -0.24
N ASN A 43 -1.03 2.00 -1.29
CA ASN A 43 -1.17 3.36 -1.82
C ASN A 43 -2.58 3.61 -2.38
N ARG A 44 -3.25 4.68 -1.95
CA ARG A 44 -4.55 5.13 -2.48
C ARG A 44 -4.47 5.56 -3.95
N SER A 45 -4.62 4.59 -4.84
CA SER A 45 -4.65 4.75 -6.29
C SER A 45 -5.79 3.93 -6.90
N TYR A 46 -6.28 4.33 -8.08
CA TYR A 46 -7.29 3.53 -8.79
C TYR A 46 -6.78 2.12 -9.13
N GLN A 47 -5.48 1.98 -9.39
CA GLN A 47 -4.84 0.68 -9.63
C GLN A 47 -4.91 -0.22 -8.40
N SER A 48 -4.60 0.31 -7.21
CA SER A 48 -4.74 -0.45 -5.96
C SER A 48 -6.18 -0.89 -5.73
N TYR A 49 -7.17 0.00 -5.92
CA TYR A 49 -8.59 -0.34 -5.76
C TYR A 49 -8.99 -1.53 -6.64
N LEU A 50 -8.64 -1.46 -7.92
CA LEU A 50 -8.93 -2.52 -8.88
C LEU A 50 -8.28 -3.85 -8.46
N LEU A 51 -7.00 -3.82 -8.08
CA LEU A 51 -6.27 -5.05 -7.78
C LEU A 51 -6.66 -5.65 -6.42
N THR A 52 -6.72 -4.84 -5.36
CA THR A 52 -6.88 -5.35 -4.00
C THR A 52 -8.34 -5.57 -3.62
N ILE A 53 -9.25 -4.70 -4.08
CA ILE A 53 -10.68 -4.83 -3.75
C ILE A 53 -11.39 -5.60 -4.85
N VAL A 54 -11.43 -5.08 -6.07
CA VAL A 54 -12.26 -5.70 -7.12
C VAL A 54 -11.74 -7.09 -7.50
N LEU A 55 -10.44 -7.25 -7.73
CA LEU A 55 -9.89 -8.55 -8.13
C LEU A 55 -9.63 -9.47 -6.93
N ALA A 56 -8.77 -9.06 -6.00
CA ALA A 56 -8.35 -9.97 -4.93
C ALA A 56 -9.46 -10.28 -3.92
N GLN A 57 -10.20 -9.28 -3.45
CA GLN A 57 -11.27 -9.48 -2.46
C GLN A 57 -12.57 -9.99 -3.11
N GLU A 58 -13.14 -9.25 -4.07
CA GLU A 58 -14.48 -9.56 -4.59
C GLU A 58 -14.50 -10.67 -5.63
N ALA A 59 -13.59 -10.66 -6.61
CA ALA A 59 -13.61 -11.63 -7.71
C ALA A 59 -12.93 -12.96 -7.35
N MET A 60 -11.80 -12.91 -6.63
CA MET A 60 -10.99 -14.09 -6.31
C MET A 60 -11.19 -14.61 -4.89
N GLY A 61 -11.79 -13.84 -3.98
CA GLY A 61 -12.01 -14.26 -2.59
C GLY A 61 -10.72 -14.56 -1.82
N MET A 62 -9.60 -13.92 -2.16
CA MET A 62 -8.29 -14.16 -1.53
C MET A 62 -8.23 -13.70 -0.08
N VAL A 63 -9.09 -12.75 0.29
CA VAL A 63 -9.22 -12.21 1.64
C VAL A 63 -10.71 -12.15 2.01
N PRO A 64 -11.05 -12.11 3.31
CA PRO A 64 -12.44 -11.95 3.74
C PRO A 64 -13.13 -10.72 3.13
N PRO A 65 -14.45 -10.77 2.91
CA PRO A 65 -15.21 -9.60 2.47
C PRO A 65 -15.00 -8.41 3.41
N HIS A 66 -14.93 -7.20 2.85
CA HIS A 66 -14.73 -5.96 3.59
C HIS A 66 -13.41 -5.87 4.37
N THR A 67 -12.40 -6.67 4.00
CA THR A 67 -11.05 -6.54 4.56
C THR A 67 -10.48 -5.15 4.28
N HIS A 68 -10.68 -4.64 3.06
CA HIS A 68 -10.13 -3.35 2.65
C HIS A 68 -11.21 -2.30 2.39
N ASP A 69 -10.96 -1.08 2.87
CA ASP A 69 -11.72 0.13 2.53
C ASP A 69 -10.78 1.15 1.87
N TRP A 70 -11.02 1.44 0.58
CA TRP A 70 -10.18 2.34 -0.19
C TRP A 70 -10.10 3.77 0.38
N ARG A 71 -11.08 4.17 1.20
CA ARG A 71 -11.09 5.49 1.85
C ARG A 71 -10.01 5.60 2.92
N LEU A 72 -9.63 4.48 3.53
CA LEU A 72 -8.58 4.39 4.56
C LEU A 72 -7.18 4.28 3.97
N TYR A 73 -7.05 3.97 2.68
CA TYR A 73 -5.74 3.97 2.02
C TYR A 73 -5.17 5.39 2.03
N VAL A 74 -3.84 5.50 2.09
CA VAL A 74 -3.13 6.77 2.16
C VAL A 74 -2.24 6.97 0.94
N LYS A 75 -2.14 8.21 0.42
CA LYS A 75 -1.18 8.50 -0.65
C LYS A 75 0.22 8.71 -0.06
N PRO A 76 1.29 8.38 -0.81
CA PRO A 76 2.68 8.59 -0.37
C PRO A 76 2.98 10.01 0.14
N HIS A 77 2.49 11.06 -0.53
CA HIS A 77 2.72 12.43 -0.08
C HIS A 77 1.93 12.78 1.18
N GLU A 78 0.68 12.30 1.31
CA GLU A 78 -0.16 12.51 2.51
C GLU A 78 0.52 11.88 3.74
N LEU A 79 1.00 10.64 3.60
CA LEU A 79 1.74 9.96 4.65
C LEU A 79 3.07 10.65 4.96
N GLY A 80 3.80 11.10 3.94
CA GLY A 80 5.04 11.86 4.10
C GLY A 80 4.83 13.13 4.93
N PHE A 81 3.84 13.96 4.57
CA PHE A 81 3.50 15.15 5.34
C PHE A 81 3.09 14.82 6.78
N LEU A 82 2.29 13.77 6.97
CA LEU A 82 1.86 13.35 8.30
C LEU A 82 3.04 12.93 9.19
N LEU A 83 3.97 12.14 8.64
CA LEU A 83 5.17 11.71 9.34
C LEU A 83 6.06 12.91 9.70
N GLN A 84 6.28 13.83 8.76
CA GLN A 84 7.04 15.06 9.02
C GLN A 84 6.40 15.91 10.12
N ALA A 85 5.07 16.06 10.13
CA ALA A 85 4.33 16.77 11.17
C ALA A 85 4.50 16.15 12.56
N HIS A 86 4.84 14.86 12.65
CA HIS A 86 5.12 14.15 13.90
C HIS A 86 6.63 14.01 14.20
N GLY A 87 7.47 14.77 13.49
CA GLY A 87 8.90 14.86 13.74
C GLY A 87 9.72 13.68 13.21
N PHE A 88 9.19 12.94 12.23
CA PHE A 88 9.99 11.96 11.49
C PHE A 88 10.76 12.65 10.36
N LEU A 89 12.05 12.33 10.25
CA LEU A 89 12.87 12.70 9.11
C LEU A 89 12.56 11.71 7.98
N CYS A 90 11.75 12.13 7.02
CA CYS A 90 11.39 11.30 5.88
C CYS A 90 11.47 12.11 4.58
N ASP A 91 12.21 11.57 3.63
CA ASP A 91 12.19 12.00 2.23
C ASP A 91 11.25 11.07 1.47
N THR A 92 10.17 11.63 0.94
CA THR A 92 9.19 10.90 0.13
C THR A 92 9.79 10.23 -1.10
N GLY A 93 10.97 10.66 -1.57
CA GLY A 93 11.74 10.00 -2.63
C GLY A 93 12.21 8.57 -2.27
N HIS A 94 12.26 8.25 -0.97
CA HIS A 94 12.59 6.90 -0.49
C HIS A 94 11.37 5.98 -0.35
N PHE A 95 10.14 6.47 -0.53
CA PHE A 95 8.97 5.61 -0.58
C PHE A 95 8.99 4.80 -1.87
N ARG A 96 9.42 3.54 -1.76
CA ARG A 96 9.42 2.59 -2.86
C ARG A 96 8.08 1.85 -2.84
N GLY A 97 7.34 1.94 -3.94
CA GLY A 97 6.14 1.14 -4.15
C GLY A 97 6.42 -0.07 -5.02
N MET A 98 5.56 -1.08 -4.92
CA MET A 98 5.43 -2.11 -5.95
C MET A 98 4.39 -1.65 -6.97
N ARG A 99 4.69 -1.82 -8.26
CA ARG A 99 3.76 -1.53 -9.36
C ARG A 99 3.70 -2.77 -10.25
N PRO A 100 2.51 -3.20 -10.71
CA PRO A 100 2.44 -4.22 -11.75
C PRO A 100 3.13 -3.69 -13.00
N THR A 101 4.23 -4.32 -13.38
CA THR A 101 4.87 -4.08 -14.67
C THR A 101 4.13 -4.91 -15.71
N LEU A 102 3.08 -4.33 -16.29
CA LEU A 102 2.50 -4.88 -17.52
C LEU A 102 3.39 -4.43 -18.68
N ASP A 103 4.34 -5.27 -19.07
CA ASP A 103 5.06 -5.09 -20.32
C ASP A 103 4.18 -5.62 -21.46
N PRO A 104 3.67 -4.76 -22.37
CA PRO A 104 2.84 -5.21 -23.50
C PRO A 104 3.56 -6.22 -24.40
N ARG A 105 4.90 -6.24 -24.39
CA ARG A 105 5.70 -7.21 -25.14
C ARG A 105 5.69 -8.62 -24.53
N GLN A 106 5.31 -8.74 -23.27
CA GLN A 106 5.14 -10.01 -22.57
C GLN A 106 3.70 -10.52 -22.63
N LEU A 107 2.74 -9.67 -23.03
CA LEU A 107 1.35 -10.03 -23.35
C LEU A 107 1.24 -10.47 -24.82
N SER A 108 2.03 -11.44 -25.25
CA SER A 108 1.78 -12.13 -26.51
C SER A 108 0.58 -13.06 -26.33
N LEU A 109 -0.52 -12.78 -27.04
CA LEU A 109 -1.64 -13.72 -27.14
C LEU A 109 -1.11 -15.03 -27.74
N PRO A 110 -1.46 -16.21 -27.18
CA PRO A 110 -1.10 -17.47 -27.81
C PRO A 110 -1.68 -17.49 -29.23
N SER A 111 -0.90 -17.97 -30.19
CA SER A 111 -1.25 -18.02 -31.63
C SER A 111 -2.51 -18.85 -31.95
N SER A 112 -3.09 -19.51 -30.94
CA SER A 112 -4.39 -20.16 -30.98
C SER A 112 -5.58 -19.17 -30.99
N LEU A 113 -5.42 -17.94 -30.50
CA LEU A 113 -6.49 -16.93 -30.40
C LEU A 113 -6.49 -15.92 -31.56
N THR A 114 -5.50 -15.97 -32.46
CA THR A 114 -5.38 -15.09 -33.64
C THR A 114 -5.86 -15.71 -34.95
N ARG A 115 -6.33 -16.97 -34.95
CA ARG A 115 -7.02 -17.56 -36.10
C ARG A 115 -8.46 -17.10 -36.13
N LEU A 116 -8.73 -16.01 -36.86
CA LEU A 116 -10.08 -15.73 -37.34
C LEU A 116 -10.53 -16.92 -38.21
N PRO A 117 -11.78 -17.41 -38.06
CA PRO A 117 -12.30 -18.44 -38.93
C PRO A 117 -12.26 -17.94 -40.38
N SER A 118 -11.76 -18.78 -41.28
CA SER A 118 -11.76 -18.49 -42.71
C SER A 118 -13.20 -18.19 -43.16
N PRO A 119 -13.42 -17.13 -43.98
CA PRO A 119 -14.75 -16.87 -44.53
C PRO A 119 -15.21 -18.07 -45.39
N PRO A 120 -16.54 -18.30 -45.47
CA PRO A 120 -17.13 -19.44 -46.16
C PRO A 120 -16.85 -19.45 -47.66
#